data_AF-A0A6A1R0Y4-F1
#
_entry.id   AF-A0A6A1R0Y4-F1
#
_cell.length_a   1.000
_cell.length_b   1.000
_cell.length_c   1.000
_cell.angle_alpha   90.00
_cell.angle_beta   90.00
_cell.angle_gamma   90.00
#
_symmetry.space_group_name_H-M   'P 1'
#
loop_
_entity.id
_entity.type
_entity.pdbx_description
1 polymer ?
#
loop_
_entity_poly.entity_id
_entity_poly.type
_entity_poly.pdbx_seq_one_letter_code
_entity_poly.pdbx_strand_id
1 'polypeptide(L)'
;MKSLLCIFAATLALSAPAFAHNHDHAKDAHAHDHAAPASSQLDKHTLEDIERHRGMAHAHEQAAQCLEQGNKYEDCQKQLQTSCKGLALGKNCGMRHSH
;
A
#
# COMPACT_ATOMS: atom_id res chain seq x y z
N MET A 1 -23.80 -49.09 -17.90
CA MET A 1 -25.16 -49.57 -17.58
C MET A 1 -25.32 -49.58 -16.06
N LYS A 2 -26.39 -48.94 -15.56
CA LYS A 2 -26.93 -48.99 -14.19
C LYS A 2 -25.97 -48.56 -13.06
N SER A 3 -26.11 -47.33 -12.54
CA SER A 3 -27.13 -46.93 -11.55
C SER A 3 -26.77 -47.41 -10.16
N LEU A 4 -26.39 -46.49 -9.27
CA LEU A 4 -26.97 -46.34 -7.92
C LEU A 4 -26.34 -45.12 -7.23
N LEU A 5 -27.15 -44.05 -7.18
CA LEU A 5 -27.04 -43.00 -6.17
C LEU A 5 -27.10 -43.62 -4.78
N CYS A 6 -26.22 -43.19 -3.87
CA CYS A 6 -26.48 -43.17 -2.43
C CYS A 6 -25.84 -41.91 -1.82
N ILE A 7 -26.63 -40.83 -1.78
CA ILE A 7 -26.82 -39.94 -0.62
C ILE A 7 -25.57 -39.71 0.25
N PHE A 8 -24.79 -38.67 -0.05
CA PHE A 8 -24.02 -37.98 0.98
C PHE A 8 -24.83 -36.76 1.42
N ALA A 9 -25.48 -36.94 2.56
CA ALA A 9 -26.22 -35.91 3.27
C ALA A 9 -25.33 -34.68 3.50
N ALA A 10 -25.93 -33.53 3.25
CA ALA A 10 -25.41 -32.23 3.59
C ALA A 10 -24.95 -32.17 5.05
N THR A 11 -23.65 -31.99 5.24
CA THR A 11 -23.13 -31.34 6.45
C THR A 11 -22.24 -30.19 6.00
N LEU A 12 -22.90 -29.08 5.64
CA LEU A 12 -22.30 -27.75 5.75
C LEU A 12 -21.98 -27.54 7.24
N ALA A 13 -20.80 -27.97 7.66
CA ALA A 13 -20.20 -27.50 8.90
C ALA A 13 -19.60 -26.12 8.60
N LEU A 14 -20.44 -25.10 8.78
CA LEU A 14 -20.06 -23.71 8.79
C LEU A 14 -19.17 -23.47 10.04
N SER A 15 -17.86 -23.70 9.91
CA SER A 15 -16.89 -23.27 10.92
C SER A 15 -16.70 -21.76 10.79
N ALA A 16 -17.23 -21.04 11.77
CA ALA A 16 -17.16 -19.58 11.87
C ALA A 16 -15.71 -19.07 11.98
N PRO A 17 -15.30 -18.07 11.19
CA PRO A 17 -14.20 -17.20 11.55
C PRO A 17 -14.77 -15.92 12.17
N ALA A 18 -14.53 -15.70 13.47
CA ALA A 18 -14.75 -14.38 14.04
C ALA A 18 -13.75 -14.13 15.17
N PHE A 19 -12.50 -13.84 14.81
CA PHE A 19 -11.65 -13.02 15.66
C PHE A 19 -12.27 -11.62 15.71
N ALA A 20 -13.17 -11.40 16.67
CA ALA A 20 -13.57 -10.06 17.08
C ALA A 20 -12.47 -9.51 18.00
N HIS A 21 -11.44 -8.90 17.43
CA HIS A 21 -10.65 -7.90 18.14
C HIS A 21 -11.25 -6.53 17.79
N ASN A 22 -12.22 -6.10 18.59
CA ASN A 22 -12.80 -4.76 18.50
C ASN A 22 -11.75 -3.78 19.02
N HIS A 23 -11.09 -3.06 18.11
CA HIS A 23 -10.45 -1.80 18.46
C HIS A 23 -11.51 -0.72 18.21
N ASP A 24 -12.14 -0.25 19.29
CA ASP A 24 -13.08 0.87 19.26
C ASP A 24 -12.34 2.15 18.84
N HIS A 25 -12.22 2.37 17.53
CA HIS A 25 -11.95 3.70 17.00
C HIS A 25 -13.27 4.46 17.02
N ALA A 26 -13.53 5.08 18.17
CA ALA A 26 -14.55 6.10 18.32
C ALA A 26 -14.40 7.12 17.17
N LYS A 27 -15.54 7.35 16.53
CA LYS A 27 -15.73 7.92 15.22
C LYS A 27 -15.60 9.45 15.29
N ASP A 28 -14.38 9.96 15.37
CA ASP A 28 -14.12 11.36 15.03
C ASP A 28 -14.08 11.48 13.51
N ALA A 29 -15.17 12.01 12.97
CA ALA A 29 -15.40 12.19 11.55
C ALA A 29 -14.43 13.23 10.96
N HIS A 30 -13.24 12.79 10.56
CA HIS A 30 -12.49 13.48 9.52
C HIS A 30 -13.01 13.00 8.17
N ALA A 31 -14.10 13.63 7.72
CA ALA A 31 -14.59 13.52 6.36
C ALA A 31 -13.51 14.09 5.42
N HIS A 32 -12.65 13.21 4.93
CA HIS A 32 -11.80 13.50 3.80
C HIS A 32 -12.63 13.28 2.53
N ASP A 33 -13.56 14.21 2.24
CA ASP A 33 -14.31 14.24 0.98
C ASP A 33 -13.35 14.51 -0.19
N HIS A 34 -12.73 13.45 -0.72
CA HIS A 34 -12.00 13.49 -1.98
C HIS A 34 -12.99 13.23 -3.12
N ALA A 35 -14.04 14.05 -3.19
CA ALA A 35 -14.83 14.14 -4.40
C ALA A 35 -13.94 14.81 -5.47
N ALA A 36 -13.44 14.03 -6.42
CA ALA A 36 -12.61 14.54 -7.51
C ALA A 36 -13.42 15.57 -8.32
N PRO A 37 -13.03 16.86 -8.34
CA PRO A 37 -13.69 17.83 -9.20
C PRO A 37 -13.35 17.54 -10.66
N ALA A 38 -14.37 17.50 -11.51
CA ALA A 38 -14.19 17.50 -12.95
C ALA A 38 -13.47 18.80 -13.36
N SER A 39 -12.24 18.65 -13.85
CA SER A 39 -11.38 19.68 -14.44
C SER A 39 -11.24 21.00 -13.66
N SER A 40 -10.89 20.95 -12.37
CA SER A 40 -10.20 22.08 -11.73
C SER A 40 -8.70 21.90 -11.91
N GLN A 41 -8.01 22.94 -12.37
CA GLN A 41 -6.54 22.96 -12.36
C GLN A 41 -6.05 22.65 -10.93
N LEU A 42 -5.17 21.66 -10.77
CA LEU A 42 -4.62 21.29 -9.46
C LEU A 42 -3.91 22.50 -8.84
N ASP A 43 -4.07 22.67 -7.52
CA ASP A 43 -3.30 23.67 -6.80
C ASP A 43 -1.81 23.29 -6.74
N LYS A 44 -0.96 24.29 -6.45
CA LYS A 44 0.50 24.14 -6.45
C LYS A 44 0.98 23.10 -5.43
N HIS A 45 0.36 23.04 -4.25
CA HIS A 45 0.75 22.09 -3.21
C HIS A 45 0.48 20.66 -3.66
N THR A 46 -0.69 20.40 -4.24
CA THR A 46 -1.03 19.10 -4.82
C THR A 46 -0.04 18.69 -5.91
N LEU A 47 0.38 19.63 -6.78
CA LEU A 47 1.39 19.36 -7.80
C LEU A 47 2.77 19.01 -7.21
N GLU A 48 3.22 19.75 -6.19
CA GLU A 48 4.49 19.50 -5.49
C GLU A 48 4.47 18.15 -4.75
N ASP A 49 3.34 17.79 -4.14
CA ASP A 49 3.17 16.48 -3.54
C ASP A 49 3.21 15.38 -4.59
N ILE A 50 2.53 15.52 -5.73
CA ILE A 50 2.60 14.54 -6.83
C ILE A 50 4.04 14.33 -7.28
N GLU A 51 4.82 15.39 -7.46
CA GLU A 51 6.24 15.30 -7.83
C GLU A 51 7.05 14.53 -6.78
N ARG A 52 6.88 14.88 -5.50
CA ARG A 52 7.54 14.19 -4.38
C ARG A 52 7.21 12.69 -4.36
N HIS A 53 5.93 12.34 -4.51
CA HIS A 53 5.47 10.94 -4.50
C HIS A 53 6.05 10.15 -5.66
N ARG A 54 6.10 10.75 -6.86
CA ARG A 54 6.73 10.11 -8.03
C ARG A 54 8.23 9.91 -7.83
N GLY A 55 8.92 10.88 -7.24
CA GLY A 55 10.33 10.75 -6.89
C GLY A 55 10.60 9.59 -5.93
N MET A 56 9.78 9.46 -4.87
CA MET A 56 9.87 8.34 -3.93
C MET A 56 9.60 7.00 -4.62
N ALA A 57 8.53 6.90 -5.42
CA ALA A 57 8.19 5.69 -6.14
C ALA A 57 9.34 5.24 -7.07
N HIS A 58 9.95 6.18 -7.79
CA HIS A 58 11.11 5.88 -8.64
C HIS A 58 12.34 5.41 -7.86
N ALA A 59 12.58 5.95 -6.66
CA ALA A 59 13.67 5.49 -5.80
C ALA A 59 13.44 4.06 -5.31
N HIS A 60 12.20 3.70 -4.97
CA HIS A 60 11.83 2.34 -4.58
C HIS A 60 11.91 1.36 -5.75
N GLU A 61 11.48 1.78 -6.94
CA GLU A 61 11.59 0.98 -8.16
C GLU A 61 13.05 0.64 -8.49
N GLN A 62 13.96 1.61 -8.40
CA GLN A 62 15.40 1.36 -8.58
C GLN A 62 15.95 0.37 -7.54
N ALA A 63 15.49 0.45 -6.30
CA ALA A 63 15.90 -0.49 -5.26
C ALA A 63 15.38 -1.91 -5.55
N ALA A 64 14.16 -2.04 -6.09
CA ALA A 64 13.60 -3.31 -6.55
C ALA A 64 14.45 -3.89 -7.70
N GLN A 65 14.75 -3.08 -8.72
CA GLN A 65 15.59 -3.48 -9.85
C GLN A 65 17.01 -3.88 -9.41
N CYS A 66 17.59 -3.19 -8.41
CA CYS A 66 18.85 -3.58 -7.81
C CYS A 66 18.80 -5.00 -7.23
N LEU A 67 17.70 -5.34 -6.54
CA LEU A 67 17.49 -6.69 -5.98
C LEU A 67 17.25 -7.72 -7.08
N GLU A 68 16.50 -7.38 -8.13
CA GLU A 68 16.24 -8.26 -9.28
C GLU A 68 17.52 -8.68 -10.00
N GLN A 69 18.55 -7.83 -9.98
CA GLN A 69 19.88 -8.14 -10.52
C GLN A 69 20.71 -9.07 -9.62
N GLY A 70 20.20 -9.45 -8.44
CA GLY A 70 20.88 -10.33 -7.49
C GLY A 70 21.89 -9.60 -6.59
N ASN A 71 21.84 -8.28 -6.51
CA ASN A 71 22.70 -7.52 -5.61
C ASN A 71 22.33 -7.77 -4.14
N LYS A 72 23.27 -7.49 -3.24
CA LYS A 72 23.04 -7.60 -1.80
C LYS A 72 22.04 -6.53 -1.35
N TYR A 73 21.15 -6.93 -0.45
CA TYR A 73 20.18 -6.03 0.16
C TYR A 73 20.81 -4.74 0.72
N GLU A 74 21.96 -4.83 1.39
CA GLU A 74 22.68 -3.68 1.96
C GLU A 74 23.11 -2.66 0.90
N ASP A 75 23.48 -3.11 -0.30
CA ASP A 75 23.90 -2.22 -1.39
C ASP A 75 22.68 -1.54 -2.02
N CYS A 76 21.59 -2.29 -2.22
CA CYS A 76 20.32 -1.73 -2.70
C CYS A 76 19.68 -0.77 -1.69
N GLN A 77 19.80 -1.04 -0.38
CA GLN A 77 19.31 -0.14 0.66
C GLN A 77 20.11 1.17 0.69
N LYS A 78 21.43 1.13 0.50
CA LYS A 78 22.25 2.34 0.37
C LYS A 78 21.85 3.15 -0.88
N GLN A 79 21.65 2.48 -2.02
CA GLN A 79 21.17 3.14 -3.24
C GLN A 79 19.81 3.82 -3.01
N LEU A 80 18.87 3.15 -2.34
CA LEU A 80 17.58 3.74 -1.95
C LEU A 80 17.77 4.99 -1.09
N GLN A 81 18.62 4.93 -0.06
CA GLN A 81 18.89 6.06 0.83
C GLN A 81 19.50 7.25 0.09
N THR A 82 20.40 7.00 -0.85
CA THR A 82 20.99 8.06 -1.69
C THR A 82 19.93 8.65 -2.63
N SER A 83 19.15 7.83 -3.30
CA SER A 83 18.15 8.26 -4.30
C SER A 83 16.97 9.00 -3.67
N CYS A 84 16.63 8.66 -2.43
CA CYS A 84 15.52 9.25 -1.71
C CYS A 84 15.92 10.45 -0.81
N LYS A 85 17.21 10.77 -0.72
CA LYS A 85 17.70 11.86 0.12
C LYS A 85 17.07 13.19 -0.30
N GLY A 86 16.40 13.86 0.63
CA GLY A 86 15.70 15.12 0.37
C GLY A 86 14.26 14.98 -0.13
N LEU A 87 13.87 13.77 -0.56
CA LEU A 87 12.48 13.47 -0.96
C LEU A 87 11.64 12.97 0.22
N ALA A 88 12.23 12.15 1.10
CA ALA A 88 11.53 11.49 2.20
C ALA A 88 12.35 11.51 3.51
N LEU A 89 11.81 10.89 4.57
CA LEU A 89 12.41 10.82 5.91
C LEU A 89 12.90 9.42 6.26
N GLY A 90 14.02 9.38 6.98
CA GLY A 90 14.56 8.16 7.58
C GLY A 90 15.22 7.20 6.58
N LYS A 91 15.75 6.10 7.13
CA LYS A 91 16.55 5.09 6.42
C LYS A 91 15.79 4.25 5.38
N ASN A 92 14.47 4.30 5.41
CA ASN A 92 13.57 3.50 4.58
C ASN A 92 12.73 4.35 3.63
N CYS A 93 13.09 5.63 3.42
CA CYS A 93 12.38 6.52 2.49
C CYS A 93 10.89 6.70 2.83
N GLY A 94 10.56 6.98 4.10
CA GLY A 94 9.17 7.17 4.55
C GLY A 94 8.63 8.56 4.21
N MET A 95 7.37 8.64 3.78
CA MET A 95 6.76 9.90 3.31
C MET A 95 6.84 11.02 4.35
N ARG A 96 7.12 12.25 3.89
CA ARG A 96 6.96 13.46 4.71
C ARG A 96 5.48 13.82 4.73
N HIS A 97 4.85 13.64 5.88
CA HIS A 97 3.55 14.23 6.12
C HIS A 97 3.74 15.75 6.29
N SER A 98 3.37 16.51 5.27
CA SER A 98 3.29 17.97 5.32
C SER A 98 1.81 18.34 5.18
N HIS A 99 1.18 18.69 6.29
CA HIS A 99 -0.16 19.26 6.33
C HIS A 99 -0.15 20.52 7.19
#